data_AF-A0A314KHJ8-F1
#
_entry.id   AF-A0A314KHJ8-F1
#
_cell.length_a   1.000
_cell.length_b   1.000
_cell.length_c   1.000
_cell.angle_alpha   90.00
_cell.angle_beta   90.00
_cell.angle_gamma   90.00
#
_symmetry.space_group_name_H-M   'P 1'
#
loop_
_entity.id
_entity.type
_entity.pdbx_description
1 polymer ?
#
loop_
_entity_poly.entity_id
_entity_poly.type
_entity_poly.pdbx_seq_one_letter_code
_entity_poly.pdbx_strand_id
1 'polypeptide(L)'
;MGFYKSDVAMGSPSSPAFGLDERNFPPVESNDDHDYFDEELTTDMDMYVAEEDDKCLGHSNGEQTPSDDAIEPQIGMDFNSRDDARDFYMAYGRQIGFTVRIHHNRRSRINNVVIGQDFVCSKEGFREKKYIHRKDRVLPPPPATREGCPAILRVALRESKWVVTKFVKEHNHALMSPSKVPWRGSTKKLVSQDEKDQRIRELTLELYNERQRCKRRCAAYQEQLQTLLKFIEDHTDHLSRSVEEAVQRVKELDERLEESD
;
A
#
# COMPACT_ATOMS: atom_id res chain seq x y z
N MET A 1 -40.18 18.11 55.25
CA MET A 1 -40.82 16.89 55.77
C MET A 1 -41.04 15.92 54.61
N GLY A 2 -40.34 14.79 54.59
CA GLY A 2 -40.80 13.64 53.81
C GLY A 2 -42.01 12.99 54.48
N PHE A 3 -42.70 12.04 53.82
CA PHE A 3 -42.98 10.71 54.37
C PHE A 3 -43.34 9.73 53.20
N TYR A 4 -42.34 8.90 52.81
CA TYR A 4 -42.30 7.50 52.31
C TYR A 4 -43.49 6.86 51.55
N LYS A 5 -43.17 6.20 50.43
CA LYS A 5 -43.34 4.74 50.27
C LYS A 5 -42.44 4.17 49.17
N SER A 6 -41.55 3.30 49.61
CA SER A 6 -40.78 2.31 48.85
C SER A 6 -41.69 1.15 48.48
N ASP A 7 -41.49 0.53 47.32
CA ASP A 7 -41.48 -0.94 47.19
C ASP A 7 -40.76 -1.37 45.91
N VAL A 8 -40.14 -2.53 46.04
CA VAL A 8 -38.99 -3.08 45.30
C VAL A 8 -39.40 -3.82 44.03
N ALA A 9 -38.53 -3.73 43.02
CA ALA A 9 -38.58 -4.47 41.76
C ALA A 9 -38.05 -5.91 41.90
N MET A 10 -38.66 -6.84 41.16
CA MET A 10 -38.07 -8.11 40.70
C MET A 10 -38.62 -8.43 39.28
N GLY A 11 -37.71 -8.83 38.36
CA GLY A 11 -37.92 -9.02 36.91
C GLY A 11 -38.87 -10.18 36.53
N SER A 12 -39.11 -10.52 35.25
CA SER A 12 -38.21 -10.54 34.07
C SER A 12 -39.03 -10.55 32.74
N PRO A 13 -38.53 -10.96 31.55
CA PRO A 13 -38.43 -10.07 30.37
C PRO A 13 -39.29 -10.50 29.15
N SER A 14 -39.56 -9.58 28.23
CA SER A 14 -40.06 -9.91 26.88
C SER A 14 -39.35 -9.07 25.82
N SER A 15 -38.65 -9.77 24.92
CA SER A 15 -37.78 -9.26 23.85
C SER A 15 -38.49 -8.33 22.85
N PRO A 16 -37.78 -7.36 22.24
CA PRO A 16 -38.31 -6.57 21.13
C PRO A 16 -38.02 -7.25 19.78
N ALA A 17 -39.05 -7.30 18.94
CA ALA A 17 -38.99 -7.71 17.55
C ALA A 17 -38.18 -6.70 16.71
N PHE A 18 -37.20 -7.19 15.96
CA PHE A 18 -36.54 -6.44 14.88
C PHE A 18 -37.22 -6.80 13.55
N GLY A 19 -37.96 -5.85 12.98
CA GLY A 19 -38.46 -5.94 11.61
C GLY A 19 -37.36 -5.57 10.61
N LEU A 20 -37.17 -6.41 9.60
CA LEU A 20 -36.29 -6.15 8.45
C LEU A 20 -37.14 -5.59 7.30
N ASP A 21 -36.78 -4.40 6.83
CA ASP A 21 -37.30 -3.74 5.63
C ASP A 21 -36.32 -4.01 4.47
N GLU A 22 -36.86 -4.59 3.40
CA GLU A 22 -36.22 -4.72 2.09
C GLU A 22 -36.17 -3.36 1.38
N ARG A 23 -34.96 -2.93 0.96
CA ARG A 23 -34.62 -2.46 -0.41
C ARG A 23 -33.39 -1.54 -0.42
N ASN A 24 -32.28 -2.04 -0.99
CA ASN A 24 -31.50 -1.44 -2.09
C ASN A 24 -30.07 -2.03 -2.09
N PHE A 25 -29.83 -3.03 -2.94
CA PHE A 25 -28.48 -3.33 -3.42
C PHE A 25 -28.43 -3.04 -4.93
N PRO A 26 -27.43 -2.29 -5.43
CA PRO A 26 -27.35 -1.93 -6.84
C PRO A 26 -26.93 -3.14 -7.72
N PRO A 27 -27.24 -3.13 -9.02
CA PRO A 27 -27.04 -4.28 -9.90
C PRO A 27 -25.56 -4.50 -10.20
N VAL A 28 -25.10 -5.76 -10.14
CA VAL A 28 -23.81 -6.18 -10.69
C VAL A 28 -23.98 -6.35 -12.19
N GLU A 29 -23.43 -5.43 -12.97
CA GLU A 29 -23.34 -5.59 -14.41
C GLU A 29 -22.30 -6.66 -14.74
N SER A 30 -22.78 -7.71 -15.40
CA SER A 30 -21.99 -8.69 -16.14
C SER A 30 -21.14 -7.97 -17.18
N ASN A 31 -19.82 -8.12 -17.10
CA ASN A 31 -18.93 -7.78 -18.20
C ASN A 31 -18.20 -9.04 -18.65
N ASP A 32 -18.36 -9.29 -19.94
CA ASP A 32 -17.94 -10.43 -20.73
C ASP A 32 -16.49 -10.88 -20.53
N ASP A 33 -16.33 -12.20 -20.56
CA ASP A 33 -15.09 -12.93 -20.72
C ASP A 33 -14.48 -12.64 -22.11
N HIS A 34 -13.43 -11.81 -22.16
CA HIS A 34 -12.50 -11.82 -23.28
C HIS A 34 -11.37 -12.80 -23.00
N ASP A 35 -11.54 -13.99 -23.58
CA ASP A 35 -10.56 -15.03 -23.83
C ASP A 35 -9.40 -14.45 -24.67
N TYR A 36 -8.18 -14.43 -24.13
CA TYR A 36 -6.97 -14.12 -24.90
C TYR A 36 -6.05 -15.34 -24.84
N PHE A 37 -5.95 -15.99 -26.00
CA PHE A 37 -5.21 -17.21 -26.28
C PHE A 37 -3.72 -17.10 -25.93
N ASP A 38 -3.21 -18.23 -25.44
CA ASP A 38 -1.82 -18.62 -25.32
C ASP A 38 -1.25 -18.85 -26.73
N GLU A 39 -0.20 -18.12 -27.12
CA GLU A 39 0.59 -18.46 -28.31
C GLU A 39 2.08 -18.44 -27.95
N GLU A 40 2.57 -19.67 -27.80
CA GLU A 40 3.92 -20.19 -27.92
C GLU A 40 4.87 -19.30 -28.76
N LEU A 41 6.04 -18.95 -28.19
CA LEU A 41 7.25 -18.77 -28.99
C LEU A 41 8.47 -19.24 -28.20
N THR A 42 8.81 -20.51 -28.41
CA THR A 42 10.18 -21.02 -28.29
C THR A 42 10.97 -20.65 -29.55
N THR A 43 12.25 -20.27 -29.38
CA THR A 43 13.42 -20.44 -30.27
C THR A 43 14.21 -19.15 -30.56
N ASP A 44 15.47 -19.18 -30.10
CA ASP A 44 16.71 -18.52 -30.55
C ASP A 44 16.68 -17.11 -31.17
N MET A 45 17.44 -16.21 -30.54
CA MET A 45 18.44 -15.43 -31.27
C MET A 45 19.61 -15.04 -30.36
N ASP A 46 20.72 -15.75 -30.53
CA ASP A 46 22.04 -15.38 -30.01
C ASP A 46 22.55 -14.06 -30.63
N MET A 47 23.50 -13.45 -29.90
CA MET A 47 24.64 -12.68 -30.41
C MET A 47 24.43 -11.21 -30.78
N TYR A 48 24.67 -10.31 -29.82
CA TYR A 48 25.44 -9.09 -30.08
C TYR A 48 26.48 -8.88 -28.98
N VAL A 49 27.74 -9.01 -29.40
CA VAL A 49 28.94 -8.73 -28.62
C VAL A 49 29.19 -7.22 -28.71
N ALA A 50 29.31 -6.56 -27.56
CA ALA A 50 29.97 -5.27 -27.46
C ALA A 50 30.87 -5.33 -26.22
N GLU A 51 32.17 -5.37 -26.50
CA GLU A 51 33.24 -5.23 -25.52
C GLU A 51 33.22 -3.80 -24.95
N GLU A 52 33.15 -3.64 -23.63
CA GLU A 52 33.69 -2.45 -22.97
C GLU A 52 34.39 -2.87 -21.66
N ASP A 53 35.64 -2.42 -21.56
CA ASP A 53 36.66 -2.77 -20.58
C ASP A 53 36.24 -2.58 -19.11
N ASP A 54 36.17 -3.68 -18.35
CA ASP A 54 36.12 -3.62 -16.88
C ASP A 54 37.55 -3.61 -16.31
N LYS A 55 38.09 -2.41 -16.10
CA LYS A 55 39.23 -2.18 -15.20
C LYS A 55 38.73 -1.58 -13.88
N CYS A 56 38.15 -2.41 -13.03
CA CYS A 56 38.03 -2.10 -11.61
C CYS A 56 39.30 -2.55 -10.87
N LEU A 57 40.25 -1.61 -10.73
CA LEU A 57 41.39 -1.71 -9.82
C LEU A 57 40.91 -1.96 -8.39
N GLY A 58 41.11 -3.19 -7.91
CA GLY A 58 41.03 -3.49 -6.49
C GLY A 58 42.11 -2.75 -5.71
N HIS A 59 41.72 -2.01 -4.68
CA HIS A 59 42.58 -1.58 -3.59
C HIS A 59 41.69 -1.54 -2.33
N SER A 60 41.72 -2.61 -1.53
CA SER A 60 42.65 -2.86 -0.43
C SER A 60 42.19 -2.22 0.87
N ASN A 61 41.75 -3.08 1.79
CA ASN A 61 41.63 -2.79 3.22
C ASN A 61 42.94 -2.16 3.70
N GLY A 62 42.88 -0.86 3.98
CA GLY A 62 43.97 -0.09 4.54
C GLY A 62 43.47 0.61 5.79
N GLU A 63 43.84 0.07 6.92
CA GLU A 63 43.72 0.68 8.24
C GLU A 63 44.41 2.05 8.21
N GLN A 64 43.63 3.13 8.35
CA GLN A 64 44.14 4.48 8.50
C GLN A 64 43.43 5.17 9.67
N THR A 65 44.28 5.67 10.56
CA THR A 65 44.02 6.48 11.75
C THR A 65 43.22 7.76 11.44
N PRO A 66 42.53 8.36 12.43
CA PRO A 66 41.57 9.44 12.20
C PRO A 66 42.30 10.76 11.88
N SER A 67 42.37 11.11 10.60
CA SER A 67 42.68 12.48 10.17
C SER A 67 41.40 13.31 10.13
N ASP A 68 41.36 14.26 11.05
CA ASP A 68 40.31 15.24 11.33
C ASP A 68 40.24 16.31 10.23
N ASP A 69 39.78 15.95 9.02
CA ASP A 69 39.45 16.94 7.99
C ASP A 69 38.17 16.51 7.25
N ALA A 70 37.02 16.70 7.91
CA ALA A 70 35.75 16.69 7.20
C ALA A 70 35.75 17.87 6.22
N ILE A 71 35.80 17.62 4.91
CA ILE A 71 35.69 18.70 3.91
C ILE A 71 34.32 19.37 4.10
N GLU A 72 34.33 20.58 4.66
CA GLU A 72 33.11 21.33 4.94
C GLU A 72 32.47 21.78 3.62
N PRO A 73 31.16 21.57 3.41
CA PRO A 73 30.48 22.07 2.22
C PRO A 73 30.60 23.59 2.13
N GLN A 74 31.14 24.10 1.02
CA GLN A 74 31.26 25.53 0.77
C GLN A 74 30.32 25.97 -0.36
N ILE A 75 29.83 27.21 -0.26
CA ILE A 75 29.05 27.82 -1.33
C ILE A 75 29.96 27.96 -2.56
N GLY A 76 29.50 27.48 -3.71
CA GLY A 76 30.27 27.48 -4.95
C GLY A 76 30.92 26.14 -5.30
N MET A 77 30.95 25.15 -4.39
CA MET A 77 31.38 23.78 -4.74
C MET A 77 30.50 23.20 -5.85
N ASP A 78 31.12 22.61 -6.87
CA ASP A 78 30.43 21.97 -7.99
C ASP A 78 30.54 20.45 -7.96
N PHE A 79 29.50 19.80 -8.48
CA PHE A 79 29.38 18.34 -8.61
C PHE A 79 28.93 18.00 -10.04
N ASN A 80 29.36 16.83 -10.53
CA ASN A 80 28.97 16.34 -11.85
C ASN A 80 27.52 15.85 -11.84
N SER A 81 27.10 15.18 -10.76
CA SER A 81 25.74 14.71 -10.55
C SER A 81 25.08 15.25 -9.28
N ARG A 82 23.75 15.23 -9.28
CA ARG A 82 22.94 15.42 -8.06
C ARG A 82 23.25 14.36 -7.01
N ASP A 83 23.53 13.13 -7.45
CA ASP A 83 23.80 12.02 -6.54
C ASP A 83 25.19 12.15 -5.90
N ASP A 84 26.18 12.68 -6.62
CA ASP A 84 27.49 13.01 -6.03
C ASP A 84 27.35 14.05 -4.90
N ALA A 85 26.55 15.11 -5.14
CA ALA A 85 26.26 16.12 -4.13
C ALA A 85 25.53 15.54 -2.91
N ARG A 86 24.63 14.57 -3.14
CA ARG A 86 23.92 13.85 -2.08
C ARG A 86 24.89 13.04 -1.24
N ASP A 87 25.76 12.27 -1.88
CA ASP A 87 26.67 11.34 -1.21
C ASP A 87 27.75 12.10 -0.44
N PHE A 88 28.25 13.21 -1.01
CA PHE A 88 29.10 14.16 -0.31
C PHE A 88 28.45 14.69 0.97
N TYR A 89 27.20 15.18 0.88
CA TYR A 89 26.52 15.71 2.06
C TYR A 89 26.14 14.61 3.06
N MET A 90 25.90 13.38 2.60
CA MET A 90 25.70 12.22 3.48
C MET A 90 26.97 11.85 4.24
N ALA A 91 28.12 11.89 3.58
CA ALA A 91 29.42 11.67 4.22
C ALA A 91 29.70 12.75 5.28
N TYR A 92 29.50 14.03 4.91
CA TYR A 92 29.60 15.15 5.83
C TYR A 92 28.65 14.98 7.03
N GLY A 93 27.39 14.66 6.78
CA GLY A 93 26.39 14.43 7.83
C GLY A 93 26.82 13.34 8.80
N ARG A 94 27.40 12.24 8.32
CA ARG A 94 27.92 11.17 9.18
C ARG A 94 29.05 11.63 10.07
N GLN A 95 29.99 12.38 9.54
CA GLN A 95 31.13 12.86 10.31
C GLN A 95 30.73 13.91 11.34
N ILE A 96 29.71 14.73 11.04
CA ILE A 96 29.19 15.71 11.98
C ILE A 96 28.20 15.10 12.98
N GLY A 97 27.53 14.00 12.65
CA GLY A 97 26.63 13.30 13.58
C GLY A 97 25.13 13.41 13.27
N PHE A 98 24.74 13.67 12.02
CA PHE A 98 23.34 13.70 11.61
C PHE A 98 23.07 12.87 10.35
N THR A 99 21.79 12.59 10.11
CA THR A 99 21.35 11.89 8.90
C THR A 99 20.71 12.86 7.93
N VAL A 100 21.03 12.71 6.65
CA VAL A 100 20.52 13.56 5.56
C VAL A 100 19.25 12.95 4.95
N ARG A 101 18.29 13.81 4.63
CA ARG A 101 17.06 13.50 3.88
C ARG A 101 17.03 14.31 2.59
N ILE A 102 16.51 13.71 1.52
CA ILE A 102 16.15 14.42 0.29
C ILE A 102 14.84 15.17 0.52
N HIS A 103 14.87 16.50 0.36
CA HIS A 103 13.69 17.35 0.48
C HIS A 103 13.20 17.76 -0.91
N HIS A 104 12.95 19.05 -1.12
CA HIS A 104 12.30 19.60 -2.30
C HIS A 104 13.20 19.62 -3.54
N ASN A 105 12.64 19.22 -4.68
CA ASN A 105 13.21 19.36 -6.01
C ASN A 105 12.67 20.63 -6.69
N ARG A 106 13.57 21.52 -7.14
CA ARG A 106 13.21 22.70 -7.91
C ARG A 106 13.22 22.33 -9.39
N ARG A 107 12.13 22.62 -10.10
CA ARG A 107 12.01 22.38 -11.54
C ARG A 107 11.97 23.69 -12.32
N SER A 108 12.54 23.68 -13.52
CA SER A 108 12.44 24.81 -14.46
C SER A 108 10.99 25.00 -14.88
N ARG A 109 10.55 26.26 -14.95
CA ARG A 109 9.20 26.59 -15.44
C ARG A 109 9.04 26.42 -16.95
N ILE A 110 10.16 26.39 -17.67
CA ILE A 110 10.17 26.33 -19.14
C ILE A 110 10.18 24.85 -19.59
N ASN A 111 11.13 24.07 -19.08
CA ASN A 111 11.39 22.71 -19.57
C ASN A 111 10.98 21.60 -18.57
N ASN A 112 10.44 21.94 -17.39
CA ASN A 112 10.13 21.01 -16.29
C ASN A 112 11.30 20.13 -15.77
N VAL A 113 12.51 20.35 -16.28
CA VAL A 113 13.75 19.69 -15.82
C VAL A 113 14.08 20.10 -14.39
N VAL A 114 14.63 19.17 -13.60
CA VAL A 114 15.09 19.46 -12.23
C VAL A 114 16.35 20.34 -12.29
N ILE A 115 16.23 21.56 -11.80
CA ILE A 115 17.30 22.57 -11.77
C ILE A 115 17.85 22.82 -10.37
N GLY A 116 17.32 22.16 -9.34
CA GLY A 116 17.80 22.31 -7.98
C GLY A 116 17.29 21.24 -7.03
N GLN A 117 18.04 20.99 -5.98
CA GLN A 117 17.72 20.02 -4.95
C GLN A 117 18.11 20.54 -3.57
N ASP A 118 17.21 20.37 -2.62
CA ASP A 118 17.46 20.64 -1.20
C ASP A 118 17.74 19.32 -0.47
N PHE A 119 18.87 19.24 0.24
CA PHE A 119 19.22 18.19 1.18
C PHE A 119 19.18 18.74 2.59
N VAL A 120 18.50 18.06 3.50
CA VAL A 120 18.18 18.58 4.83
C VAL A 120 18.53 17.58 5.91
N CYS A 121 18.69 18.04 7.15
CA CYS A 121 18.77 17.13 8.28
C CYS A 121 17.46 16.31 8.44
N SER A 122 17.53 15.08 8.94
CA SER A 122 16.35 14.25 9.20
C SER A 122 15.35 14.87 10.17
N LYS A 123 15.85 15.68 11.11
CA LYS A 123 15.08 16.47 12.09
C LYS A 123 14.58 17.82 11.54
N GLU A 124 14.77 18.09 10.25
CA GLU A 124 14.33 19.34 9.61
C GLU A 124 12.81 19.47 9.48
N GLY A 125 12.35 20.70 9.69
CA GLY A 125 10.96 21.14 9.60
C GLY A 125 10.11 20.71 10.79
N PHE A 126 8.81 20.97 10.71
CA PHE A 126 7.82 20.43 11.64
C PHE A 126 6.88 19.51 10.88
N ARG A 127 6.35 18.50 11.57
CA ARG A 127 5.31 17.65 10.99
C ARG A 127 4.01 18.45 10.91
N GLU A 128 3.41 18.54 9.72
CA GLU A 128 2.14 19.24 9.57
C GLU A 128 1.04 18.61 10.43
N LYS A 129 0.18 19.45 11.02
CA LYS A 129 -0.91 19.06 11.93
C LYS A 129 -1.85 18.02 11.30
N LYS A 130 -2.07 18.09 9.98
CA LYS A 130 -2.90 17.12 9.23
C LYS A 130 -2.42 15.68 9.35
N TYR A 131 -1.10 15.46 9.51
CA TYR A 131 -0.53 14.13 9.68
C TYR A 131 -0.52 13.64 11.13
N ILE A 132 -0.74 14.54 12.09
CA ILE A 132 -0.79 14.24 13.53
C ILE A 132 -2.22 13.85 13.90
N HIS A 133 -3.21 14.61 13.44
CA HIS A 133 -4.62 14.47 13.84
C HIS A 133 -5.48 13.71 12.81
N ARG A 134 -4.92 12.70 12.14
CA ARG A 134 -5.69 11.83 11.24
C ARG A 134 -6.64 10.96 12.04
N LYS A 135 -7.95 11.22 11.92
CA LYS A 135 -9.03 10.52 12.63
C LYS A 135 -9.26 9.08 12.14
N ASP A 136 -8.77 8.76 10.95
CA ASP A 136 -8.88 7.49 10.22
C ASP A 136 -7.76 6.48 10.56
N ARG A 137 -6.90 6.77 11.54
CA ARG A 137 -5.78 5.89 11.88
C ARG A 137 -6.22 4.70 12.76
N VAL A 138 -5.91 3.49 12.29
CA VAL A 138 -6.03 2.23 13.07
C VAL A 138 -4.91 2.10 14.12
N LEU A 139 -3.73 2.65 13.84
CA LEU A 139 -2.55 2.57 14.72
C LEU A 139 -2.13 3.96 15.25
N PRO A 140 -1.55 4.03 16.46
CA PRO A 140 -1.08 5.29 17.03
C PRO A 140 -0.06 5.99 16.11
N PRO A 141 -0.04 7.34 16.11
CA PRO A 141 0.89 8.08 15.27
C PRO A 141 2.34 7.80 15.71
N PRO A 142 3.27 7.57 14.77
CA PRO A 142 4.69 7.45 15.10
C PRO A 142 5.19 8.71 15.82
N PRO A 143 6.17 8.58 16.73
CA PRO A 143 6.77 9.70 17.43
C PRO A 143 7.21 10.81 16.45
N ALA A 144 7.08 12.07 16.88
CA ALA A 144 7.56 13.20 16.09
C ALA A 144 9.09 13.17 16.04
N THR A 145 9.64 13.00 14.84
CA THR A 145 11.08 12.97 14.60
C THR A 145 11.65 14.29 14.07
N ARG A 146 10.78 15.28 13.80
CA ARG A 146 11.17 16.58 13.24
C ARG A 146 11.08 17.66 14.31
N GLU A 147 12.19 18.34 14.55
CA GLU A 147 12.41 19.31 15.64
C GLU A 147 12.61 20.74 15.08
N GLY A 148 12.39 20.96 13.79
CA GLY A 148 12.57 22.26 13.15
C GLY A 148 14.02 22.59 12.81
N CYS A 149 14.88 21.58 12.63
CA CYS A 149 16.30 21.81 12.33
C CYS A 149 16.50 22.65 11.05
N PRO A 150 17.28 23.75 11.08
CA PRO A 150 17.49 24.62 9.92
C PRO A 150 18.61 24.13 8.98
N ALA A 151 19.40 23.13 9.39
CA ALA A 151 20.50 22.59 8.58
C ALA A 151 20.05 22.10 7.20
N ILE A 152 20.64 22.69 6.17
CA ILE A 152 20.31 22.47 4.76
C ILE A 152 21.52 22.70 3.86
N LEU A 153 21.67 21.83 2.86
CA LEU A 153 22.51 22.03 1.68
C LEU A 153 21.60 22.14 0.45
N ARG A 154 21.70 23.24 -0.28
CA ARG A 154 20.97 23.45 -1.53
C ARG A 154 21.92 23.46 -2.70
N VAL A 155 21.65 22.62 -3.68
CA VAL A 155 22.37 22.60 -4.95
C VAL A 155 21.47 23.06 -6.09
N ALA A 156 22.04 23.74 -7.07
CA ALA A 156 21.35 24.18 -8.29
C ALA A 156 22.20 23.88 -9.53
N LEU A 157 21.54 23.52 -10.62
CA LEU A 157 22.18 23.25 -11.90
C LEU A 157 22.56 24.58 -12.57
N ARG A 158 23.85 24.75 -12.86
CA ARG A 158 24.45 25.90 -13.54
C ARG A 158 25.35 25.38 -14.66
N GLU A 159 25.09 25.78 -15.90
CA GLU A 159 25.97 25.48 -17.05
C GLU A 159 26.39 23.98 -17.15
N SER A 160 25.48 23.08 -16.77
CA SER A 160 25.65 21.61 -16.72
C SER A 160 26.29 21.01 -15.46
N LYS A 161 26.64 21.82 -14.45
CA LYS A 161 27.19 21.36 -13.17
C LYS A 161 26.26 21.69 -12.00
N TRP A 162 26.26 20.84 -10.97
CA TRP A 162 25.47 21.04 -9.76
C TRP A 162 26.27 21.84 -8.74
N VAL A 163 25.89 23.10 -8.50
CA VAL A 163 26.63 24.02 -7.62
C VAL A 163 25.91 24.22 -6.30
N VAL A 164 26.63 24.20 -5.19
CA VAL A 164 26.10 24.57 -3.86
C VAL A 164 25.76 26.05 -3.83
N THR A 165 24.48 26.36 -3.65
CA THR A 165 23.96 27.74 -3.60
C THR A 165 23.62 28.22 -2.20
N LYS A 166 23.33 27.29 -1.27
CA LYS A 166 23.06 27.60 0.13
C LYS A 166 23.57 26.47 1.01
N PHE A 167 24.27 26.83 2.06
CA PHE A 167 24.69 25.91 3.10
C PHE A 167 24.39 26.51 4.48
N VAL A 168 23.70 25.75 5.33
CA VAL A 168 23.45 26.09 6.73
C VAL A 168 23.93 24.92 7.56
N LYS A 169 24.94 25.15 8.38
CA LYS A 169 25.54 24.14 9.28
C LYS A 169 24.88 24.05 10.64
N GLU A 170 24.09 25.05 11.02
CA GLU A 170 23.53 25.15 12.35
C GLU A 170 22.44 24.09 12.59
N HIS A 171 22.55 23.41 13.72
CA HIS A 171 21.57 22.44 14.20
C HIS A 171 20.94 22.95 15.50
N ASN A 172 19.64 22.73 15.65
CA ASN A 172 18.91 23.09 16.88
C ASN A 172 18.74 21.89 17.84
N HIS A 173 19.45 20.81 17.60
CA HIS A 173 19.37 19.57 18.36
C HIS A 173 20.76 18.98 18.59
N ALA A 174 20.89 18.13 19.60
CA ALA A 174 22.13 17.38 19.82
C ALA A 174 22.45 16.48 18.61
N LEU A 175 23.70 16.50 18.20
CA LEU A 175 24.24 15.63 17.16
C LEU A 175 24.65 14.29 17.78
N MET A 176 24.55 13.23 16.99
CA MET A 176 24.98 11.89 17.40
C MET A 176 26.51 11.79 17.30
N SER A 177 27.13 10.84 18.01
CA SER A 177 28.51 10.51 17.70
C SER A 177 28.59 9.91 16.27
N PRO A 178 29.64 10.18 15.49
CA PRO A 178 29.76 9.68 14.11
C PRO A 178 29.59 8.16 13.99
N SER A 179 30.10 7.43 14.99
CA SER A 179 29.96 5.98 15.14
C SER A 179 28.52 5.48 15.33
N LYS A 180 27.60 6.34 15.80
CA LYS A 180 26.21 6.01 16.08
C LYS A 180 25.25 6.49 14.98
N VAL A 181 25.75 7.21 13.97
CA VAL A 181 24.90 7.68 12.86
C VAL A 181 24.44 6.44 12.07
N PRO A 182 23.13 6.16 11.99
CA PRO A 182 22.64 4.99 11.27
C PRO A 182 23.05 5.06 9.81
N TRP A 183 23.58 3.96 9.27
CA TRP A 183 23.86 3.87 7.85
C TRP A 183 22.56 3.90 7.05
N ARG A 184 22.20 5.08 6.54
CA ARG A 184 21.19 5.26 5.50
C ARG A 184 21.84 5.53 4.15
N GLY A 185 22.85 4.74 3.82
CA GLY A 185 23.34 4.66 2.43
C GLY A 185 22.27 3.98 1.58
N SER A 186 22.29 4.20 0.27
CA SER A 186 21.42 3.50 -0.69
C SER A 186 21.78 2.02 -0.85
N THR A 187 22.27 1.39 0.20
CA THR A 187 22.43 -0.04 0.33
C THR A 187 21.23 -0.53 1.13
N LYS A 188 20.04 -0.49 0.52
CA LYS A 188 19.16 -1.65 0.75
C LYS A 188 20.08 -2.83 0.44
N LYS A 189 20.20 -3.81 1.35
CA LYS A 189 20.78 -5.12 1.04
C LYS A 189 20.34 -5.41 -0.40
N LEU A 190 21.26 -5.35 -1.36
CA LEU A 190 20.94 -5.55 -2.77
C LEU A 190 20.67 -7.04 -2.85
N VAL A 191 19.48 -7.44 -2.39
CA VAL A 191 18.84 -8.66 -2.85
C VAL A 191 18.97 -8.57 -4.35
N SER A 192 19.69 -9.53 -4.93
CA SER A 192 20.00 -9.51 -6.36
C SER A 192 18.69 -9.24 -7.12
N GLN A 193 18.79 -8.54 -8.25
CA GLN A 193 17.63 -8.39 -9.11
C GLN A 193 16.99 -9.77 -9.38
N ASP A 194 17.82 -10.80 -9.54
CA ASP A 194 17.40 -12.20 -9.70
C ASP A 194 16.66 -12.77 -8.50
N GLU A 195 17.07 -12.44 -7.27
CA GLU A 195 16.39 -12.91 -6.04
C GLU A 195 15.02 -12.23 -5.88
N LYS A 196 14.90 -10.96 -6.28
CA LYS A 196 13.59 -10.28 -6.31
C LYS A 196 12.70 -10.88 -7.38
N ASP A 197 13.24 -11.13 -8.57
CA ASP A 197 12.49 -11.70 -9.68
C ASP A 197 12.08 -13.15 -9.39
N GLN A 198 12.93 -13.92 -8.71
CA GLN A 198 12.56 -15.22 -8.16
C GLN A 198 11.42 -15.10 -7.17
N ARG A 199 11.50 -14.16 -6.23
CA ARG A 199 10.43 -13.98 -5.24
C ARG A 199 9.12 -13.52 -5.87
N ILE A 200 9.18 -12.69 -6.91
CA ILE A 200 8.01 -12.27 -7.69
C ILE A 200 7.39 -13.50 -8.38
N ARG A 201 8.18 -14.35 -9.04
CA ARG A 201 7.68 -15.58 -9.67
C ARG A 201 7.02 -16.52 -8.67
N GLU A 202 7.67 -16.76 -7.53
CA GLU A 202 7.13 -17.61 -6.45
C GLU A 202 5.78 -17.11 -5.95
N LEU A 203 5.71 -15.83 -5.60
CA LEU A 203 4.47 -15.23 -5.09
C LEU A 203 3.37 -15.18 -6.17
N THR A 204 3.74 -14.96 -7.42
CA THR A 204 2.79 -14.95 -8.54
C THR A 204 2.19 -16.35 -8.72
N LEU A 205 3.00 -17.40 -8.63
CA LEU A 205 2.54 -18.78 -8.69
C LEU A 205 1.63 -19.13 -7.50
N GLU A 206 1.99 -18.67 -6.30
CA GLU A 206 1.20 -18.88 -5.09
C GLU A 206 -0.18 -18.22 -5.21
N LEU A 207 -0.22 -16.94 -5.63
CA LEU A 207 -1.47 -16.21 -5.88
C LEU A 207 -2.30 -16.86 -6.99
N TYR A 208 -1.67 -17.32 -8.07
CA TYR A 208 -2.35 -18.05 -9.13
C TYR A 208 -3.01 -19.32 -8.60
N ASN A 209 -2.29 -20.11 -7.80
CA ASN A 209 -2.80 -21.33 -7.19
C ASN A 209 -3.93 -21.06 -6.19
N GLU A 210 -3.81 -20.01 -5.36
CA GLU A 210 -4.88 -19.60 -4.44
C GLU A 210 -6.13 -19.15 -5.21
N ARG A 211 -5.98 -18.36 -6.28
CA ARG A 211 -7.09 -17.95 -7.16
C ARG A 211 -7.80 -19.17 -7.75
N GLN A 212 -7.05 -20.17 -8.22
CA GLN A 212 -7.64 -21.40 -8.76
C GLN A 212 -8.38 -22.20 -7.69
N ARG A 213 -7.86 -22.29 -6.46
CA ARG A 213 -8.58 -22.92 -5.34
C ARG A 213 -9.87 -22.18 -5.00
N CYS A 214 -9.83 -20.86 -4.96
CA CYS A 214 -11.01 -20.02 -4.74
C CYS A 214 -12.05 -20.27 -5.84
N LYS A 215 -11.64 -20.26 -7.12
CA LYS A 215 -12.53 -20.54 -8.26
C LYS A 215 -13.21 -21.90 -8.16
N ARG A 216 -12.47 -22.96 -7.81
CA ARG A 216 -13.02 -24.32 -7.60
C ARG A 216 -14.02 -24.36 -6.45
N ARG A 217 -13.73 -23.68 -5.33
CA ARG A 217 -14.65 -23.60 -4.19
C ARG A 217 -15.94 -22.85 -4.55
N CYS A 218 -15.81 -21.73 -5.28
CA CYS A 218 -16.97 -20.98 -5.75
C CYS A 218 -17.84 -21.81 -6.70
N ALA A 219 -17.23 -22.53 -7.64
CA ALA A 219 -17.97 -23.42 -8.55
C ALA A 219 -18.74 -24.50 -7.77
N ALA A 220 -18.11 -25.16 -6.78
CA ALA A 220 -18.77 -26.15 -5.95
C ALA A 220 -19.95 -25.57 -5.14
N TYR A 221 -19.78 -24.38 -4.54
CA TYR A 221 -20.89 -23.72 -3.85
C TYR A 221 -22.02 -23.32 -4.80
N GLN A 222 -21.68 -22.89 -6.02
CA GLN A 222 -22.67 -22.55 -7.03
C GLN A 222 -23.46 -23.79 -7.47
N GLU A 223 -22.82 -24.93 -7.70
CA GLU A 223 -23.50 -26.20 -8.01
C GLU A 223 -24.42 -26.65 -6.86
N GLN A 224 -23.97 -26.53 -5.61
CA GLN A 224 -24.78 -26.84 -4.43
C GLN A 224 -26.03 -25.95 -4.36
N LEU A 225 -25.86 -24.64 -4.59
CA LEU A 225 -26.98 -23.68 -4.59
C LEU A 225 -27.96 -23.98 -5.73
N GLN A 226 -27.47 -24.25 -6.94
CA GLN A 226 -28.32 -24.62 -8.07
C GLN A 226 -29.13 -25.89 -7.79
N THR A 227 -28.52 -26.88 -7.15
CA THR A 227 -29.22 -28.12 -6.76
C THR A 227 -30.34 -27.85 -5.75
N LEU A 228 -30.07 -27.01 -4.73
CA LEU A 228 -31.06 -26.64 -3.73
C LEU A 228 -32.20 -25.81 -4.32
N LEU A 229 -31.88 -24.85 -5.19
CA LEU A 229 -32.88 -24.01 -5.86
C LEU A 229 -33.80 -24.87 -6.72
N LYS A 230 -33.23 -25.79 -7.52
CA LYS A 230 -34.02 -26.73 -8.32
C LYS A 230 -34.95 -27.59 -7.46
N PHE A 231 -34.47 -28.10 -6.33
CA PHE A 231 -35.31 -28.87 -5.41
C PHE A 231 -36.48 -28.04 -4.86
N ILE A 232 -36.25 -26.77 -4.54
CA ILE A 232 -37.30 -25.86 -4.06
C ILE A 232 -38.31 -25.58 -5.17
N GLU A 233 -37.86 -25.34 -6.40
CA GLU A 233 -38.73 -25.14 -7.58
C GLU A 233 -39.61 -26.38 -7.82
N ASP A 234 -39.00 -27.57 -7.92
CA ASP A 234 -39.72 -28.83 -8.14
C ASP A 234 -40.79 -29.08 -7.05
N HIS A 235 -40.45 -28.78 -5.78
CA HIS A 235 -41.37 -28.91 -4.66
C HIS A 235 -42.50 -27.89 -4.70
N THR A 236 -42.20 -26.65 -5.10
CA THR A 236 -43.22 -25.59 -5.24
C THR A 236 -44.21 -25.94 -6.35
N ASP A 237 -43.72 -26.43 -7.49
CA ASP A 237 -44.56 -26.89 -8.60
C ASP A 237 -45.42 -28.11 -8.23
N HIS A 238 -44.89 -29.01 -7.40
CA HIS A 238 -45.65 -30.14 -6.88
C HIS A 238 -46.79 -29.67 -5.95
N LEU A 239 -46.50 -28.76 -5.02
CA LEU A 239 -47.51 -28.20 -4.13
C LEU A 239 -48.57 -27.40 -4.89
N SER A 240 -48.19 -26.59 -5.88
CA SER A 240 -49.15 -25.83 -6.71
C SER A 240 -50.15 -26.77 -7.38
N ARG A 241 -49.66 -27.83 -8.03
CA ARG A 241 -50.50 -28.86 -8.65
C ARG A 241 -51.42 -29.55 -7.65
N SER A 242 -50.90 -29.92 -6.47
CA SER A 242 -51.70 -30.57 -5.44
C SER A 242 -52.83 -29.67 -4.91
N VAL A 243 -52.55 -28.38 -4.75
CA VAL A 243 -53.54 -27.37 -4.35
C VAL A 243 -54.58 -27.17 -5.47
N GLU A 244 -54.15 -27.06 -6.73
CA GLU A 244 -55.06 -26.95 -7.88
C GLU A 244 -56.01 -28.15 -7.98
N GLU A 245 -55.49 -29.37 -7.82
CA GLU A 245 -56.31 -30.59 -7.77
C GLU A 245 -57.30 -30.58 -6.60
N ALA A 246 -56.89 -30.12 -5.42
CA ALA A 246 -57.78 -30.02 -4.27
C ALA A 246 -58.89 -28.99 -4.50
N VAL A 247 -58.55 -27.82 -5.04
CA VAL A 247 -59.51 -26.77 -5.41
C VAL A 247 -60.49 -27.28 -6.46
N GLN A 248 -60.01 -28.01 -7.48
CA GLN A 248 -60.86 -28.58 -8.51
C GLN A 248 -61.84 -29.61 -7.92
N ARG A 249 -61.38 -30.49 -7.03
CA ARG A 249 -62.25 -31.44 -6.31
C ARG A 249 -63.31 -30.73 -5.46
N VAL A 250 -62.96 -29.61 -4.80
CA VAL A 250 -63.93 -28.82 -4.01
C VAL A 250 -64.98 -28.19 -4.91
N LYS A 251 -64.59 -27.58 -6.03
CA LYS A 251 -65.53 -26.99 -7.00
C LYS A 251 -66.53 -28.02 -7.54
N GLU A 252 -66.04 -29.22 -7.91
CA GLU A 252 -66.90 -30.31 -8.38
C GLU A 252 -67.89 -30.78 -7.31
N LEU A 253 -67.55 -30.69 -6.02
CA LEU A 253 -68.47 -31.01 -4.93
C LEU A 253 -69.51 -29.90 -4.72
N ASP A 254 -69.10 -28.63 -4.80
CA ASP A 254 -70.00 -27.48 -4.69
C ASP A 254 -71.05 -27.48 -5.82
N GLU A 255 -70.63 -27.70 -7.07
CA GLU A 255 -71.54 -27.80 -8.24
C GLU A 255 -72.57 -28.95 -8.06
N ARG A 256 -72.15 -30.09 -7.53
CA ARG A 256 -73.04 -31.23 -7.25
C ARG A 256 -74.04 -30.97 -6.13
N LEU A 257 -73.71 -30.08 -5.19
CA LEU A 257 -74.62 -29.68 -4.12
C LEU A 257 -75.66 -28.67 -4.65
N GLU A 258 -75.24 -27.74 -5.49
CA GLU A 258 -76.13 -26.75 -6.14
C GLU A 258 -77.14 -27.40 -7.12
N GLU A 259 -76.80 -28.54 -7.73
CA GLU A 259 -77.73 -29.33 -8.56
C GLU A 259 -78.76 -30.17 -7.77
N SER A 260 -78.61 -30.25 -6.44
CA SER A 260 -79.43 -31.12 -5.57
C SER A 260 -80.46 -30.40 -4.68
N ASP A 261 -80.50 -29.06 -4.71
CA ASP A 261 -81.51 -28.18 -4.08
C ASP A 261 -82.50 -27.60 -5.10
#